data_AF-A0A7L1TBE5-F1
#
_entry.id   AF-A0A7L1TBE5-F1
#
_cell.length_a   1.000
_cell.length_b   1.000
_cell.length_c   1.000
_cell.angle_alpha   90.00
_cell.angle_beta   90.00
_cell.angle_gamma   90.00
#
_symmetry.space_group_name_H-M   'P 1'
#
loop_
_entity.id
_entity.type
_entity.pdbx_description
1 polymer ?
#
loop_
_entity_poly.entity_id
_entity_poly.type
_entity_poly.pdbx_seq_one_letter_code
_entity_poly.pdbx_strand_id
1 'polypeptide(L)'
;QNSRYQTYQRMWNYMQSKQPSVFVKSTEEGIARVLNSKYAFLLESTMNEYHRRHNCNLTQIGGLLDTKGYGIGMPLGSPFRDEITLAILQLQENNRLGVLKRRLGMENIGGIFVVLVCGLIVAIFVAVMEFVWSTRRSAETEE
;
A
#
# COMPACT_ATOMS: atom_id res chain seq x y z
N GLN A 1 4.21 -32.28 0.92
CA GLN A 1 4.87 -33.27 1.81
C GLN A 1 6.34 -32.94 2.11
N ASN A 2 7.02 -32.06 1.35
CA ASN A 2 8.48 -31.83 1.48
C ASN A 2 8.88 -30.56 2.27
N SER A 3 7.95 -29.87 2.94
CA SER A 3 8.33 -28.74 3.80
C SER A 3 9.03 -29.26 5.05
N ARG A 4 10.12 -28.63 5.48
CA ARG A 4 10.85 -29.00 6.71
C ARG A 4 10.12 -28.60 8.00
N TYR A 5 9.10 -27.74 7.89
CA TYR A 5 8.36 -27.22 9.04
C TYR A 5 7.05 -27.97 9.27
N GLN A 6 6.90 -28.51 10.49
CA GLN A 6 5.74 -29.33 10.87
C GLN A 6 4.41 -28.58 10.74
N THR A 7 4.39 -27.26 11.04
CA THR A 7 3.19 -26.42 10.91
C THR A 7 2.68 -26.38 9.47
N TYR A 8 3.56 -26.17 8.49
CA TYR A 8 3.19 -26.13 7.07
C TYR A 8 2.74 -27.49 6.55
N GLN A 9 3.34 -28.59 7.05
CA GLN A 9 2.86 -29.93 6.73
C GLN A 9 1.43 -30.16 7.25
N ARG A 10 1.13 -29.77 8.49
CA ARG A 10 -0.23 -29.87 9.07
C ARG A 10 -1.23 -29.02 8.31
N MET A 11 -0.89 -27.76 8.01
CA MET A 11 -1.74 -26.87 7.20
C MET A 11 -2.04 -27.46 5.82
N TRP A 12 -1.02 -27.98 5.13
CA TRP A 12 -1.20 -28.62 3.83
C TRP A 12 -2.12 -29.84 3.91
N ASN A 13 -1.90 -30.72 4.88
CA ASN A 13 -2.73 -31.91 5.06
C ASN A 13 -4.19 -31.54 5.36
N TYR A 14 -4.43 -30.47 6.14
CA TYR A 14 -5.76 -29.93 6.37
C TYR A 14 -6.40 -29.41 5.08
N MET A 15 -5.68 -28.61 4.29
CA MET A 15 -6.21 -28.05 3.04
C MET A 15 -6.52 -29.15 2.00
N GLN A 16 -5.67 -30.17 1.93
CA GLN A 16 -5.82 -31.27 0.97
C GLN A 16 -6.96 -32.24 1.32
N SER A 17 -7.22 -32.49 2.60
CA SER A 17 -8.22 -33.47 3.07
C SER A 17 -9.62 -32.88 3.27
N LYS A 18 -9.76 -31.56 3.30
CA LYS A 18 -11.06 -30.92 3.56
C LYS A 18 -12.01 -31.02 2.36
N GLN A 19 -13.25 -31.41 2.67
CA GLN A 19 -14.40 -31.31 1.76
C GLN A 19 -15.51 -30.46 2.41
N PRO A 20 -16.11 -29.49 1.69
CA PRO A 20 -15.79 -29.06 0.32
C PRO A 20 -14.41 -28.39 0.21
N SER A 21 -13.86 -28.32 -1.02
CA SER A 21 -12.52 -27.78 -1.26
C SER A 21 -12.33 -26.37 -0.68
N VAL A 22 -11.18 -26.15 -0.05
CA VAL A 22 -10.77 -24.84 0.44
C VAL A 22 -10.14 -24.00 -0.67
N PHE A 23 -9.67 -24.62 -1.76
CA PHE A 23 -9.05 -23.92 -2.87
C PHE A 23 -10.08 -23.19 -3.74
N VAL A 24 -9.70 -22.01 -4.20
CA VAL A 24 -10.49 -21.15 -5.11
C VAL A 24 -9.77 -21.04 -6.45
N LYS A 25 -10.51 -20.71 -7.51
CA LYS A 25 -9.94 -20.62 -8.87
C LYS A 25 -9.36 -19.24 -9.17
N SER A 26 -9.92 -18.20 -8.57
CA SER A 26 -9.46 -16.82 -8.75
C SER A 26 -9.30 -16.07 -7.43
N THR A 27 -8.55 -14.99 -7.47
CA THR A 27 -8.33 -14.10 -6.33
C THR A 27 -9.63 -13.41 -5.89
N GLU A 28 -10.48 -13.02 -6.84
CA GLU A 28 -11.76 -12.36 -6.60
C GLU A 28 -12.73 -13.29 -5.86
N GLU A 29 -12.80 -14.56 -6.28
CA GLU A 29 -13.57 -15.60 -5.58
C GLU A 29 -13.07 -15.78 -4.13
N GLY A 30 -11.73 -15.82 -3.95
CA GLY A 30 -11.10 -15.88 -2.64
C GLY A 30 -11.50 -14.71 -1.75
N ILE A 31 -11.43 -13.48 -2.25
CA ILE A 31 -11.79 -12.26 -1.52
C ILE A 31 -13.28 -12.26 -1.16
N ALA A 32 -14.16 -12.59 -2.11
CA ALA A 32 -15.59 -12.68 -1.85
C ALA A 32 -15.90 -13.72 -0.77
N ARG A 33 -15.19 -14.85 -0.76
CA ARG A 33 -15.35 -15.91 0.25
C ARG A 33 -14.89 -15.45 1.64
N VAL A 34 -13.79 -14.68 1.74
CA VAL A 34 -13.32 -14.10 3.01
C VAL A 34 -14.35 -13.14 3.60
N LEU A 35 -14.98 -12.30 2.76
CA LEU A 35 -15.96 -11.31 3.22
C LEU A 35 -17.27 -11.95 3.72
N ASN A 36 -17.70 -13.05 3.11
CA ASN A 36 -18.99 -13.67 3.38
C ASN A 36 -18.94 -14.85 4.36
N SER A 37 -17.75 -15.34 4.74
CA SER A 37 -17.62 -16.55 5.56
C SER A 37 -16.38 -16.52 6.48
N LYS A 38 -16.28 -17.47 7.42
CA LYS A 38 -15.11 -17.64 8.29
C LYS A 38 -13.96 -18.31 7.52
N TYR A 39 -13.42 -17.60 6.53
CA TYR A 39 -12.37 -18.08 5.65
C TYR A 39 -11.16 -17.14 5.70
N ALA A 40 -9.96 -17.71 5.75
CA ALA A 40 -8.72 -16.97 5.65
C ALA A 40 -8.07 -17.30 4.31
N PHE A 41 -7.71 -16.27 3.55
CA PHE A 41 -7.11 -16.43 2.24
C PHE A 41 -5.62 -16.08 2.29
N LEU A 42 -4.78 -17.02 1.83
CA LEU A 42 -3.35 -16.82 1.73
C LEU A 42 -3.03 -16.29 0.34
N LEU A 43 -2.46 -15.08 0.29
CA LEU A 43 -2.08 -14.41 -0.94
C LEU A 43 -0.79 -13.62 -0.76
N GLU A 44 -0.22 -13.15 -1.87
CA GLU A 44 1.04 -12.40 -1.84
C GLU A 44 0.91 -11.05 -1.15
N SER A 45 1.96 -10.62 -0.46
CA SER A 45 1.97 -9.38 0.34
C SER A 45 1.57 -8.12 -0.42
N THR A 46 2.06 -7.94 -1.66
CA THR A 46 1.76 -6.80 -2.52
C THR A 46 0.28 -6.76 -2.91
N MET A 47 -0.27 -7.91 -3.29
CA MET A 47 -1.68 -8.06 -3.65
C MET A 47 -2.58 -7.88 -2.41
N ASN A 48 -2.11 -8.30 -1.22
CA ASN A 48 -2.84 -8.11 0.03
C ASN A 48 -2.90 -6.63 0.42
N GLU A 49 -1.78 -5.92 0.31
CA GLU A 49 -1.73 -4.47 0.52
C GLU A 49 -2.67 -3.75 -0.45
N TYR A 50 -2.64 -4.12 -1.73
CA TYR A 50 -3.52 -3.55 -2.76
C TYR A 50 -5.02 -3.76 -2.43
N HIS A 51 -5.47 -4.98 -2.16
CA HIS A 51 -6.88 -5.24 -1.89
C HIS A 51 -7.37 -4.67 -0.57
N ARG A 52 -6.54 -4.68 0.49
CA ARG A 52 -6.88 -4.04 1.77
C ARG A 52 -7.04 -2.54 1.64
N ARG A 53 -6.23 -1.91 0.79
CA ARG A 53 -6.33 -0.47 0.50
C ARG A 53 -7.65 -0.14 -0.19
N HIS A 54 -8.14 -1.01 -1.07
CA HIS A 54 -9.41 -0.81 -1.79
C HIS A 54 -10.63 -1.21 -0.96
N ASN A 55 -10.51 -2.22 -0.09
CA ASN A 55 -11.59 -2.74 0.73
C ASN A 55 -11.18 -2.75 2.20
N CYS A 56 -11.60 -1.73 2.96
CA CYS A 56 -11.29 -1.56 4.38
C CYS A 56 -11.84 -2.68 5.29
N ASN A 57 -12.75 -3.53 4.80
CA ASN A 57 -13.25 -4.70 5.52
C ASN A 57 -12.23 -5.85 5.60
N LEU A 58 -11.17 -5.81 4.79
CA LEU A 58 -10.11 -6.82 4.79
C LEU A 58 -9.01 -6.46 5.79
N THR A 59 -8.61 -7.44 6.59
CA THR A 59 -7.54 -7.29 7.59
C THR A 59 -6.44 -8.31 7.36
N GLN A 60 -5.18 -7.87 7.41
CA GLN A 60 -4.04 -8.78 7.43
C GLN A 60 -3.80 -9.28 8.85
N ILE A 61 -3.67 -10.61 8.98
CA ILE A 61 -3.33 -11.25 10.24
C ILE A 61 -1.90 -11.80 10.14
N GLY A 62 -1.05 -11.43 11.08
CA GLY A 62 0.33 -11.89 11.15
C GLY A 62 1.28 -11.25 10.13
N GLY A 63 2.49 -11.79 10.09
CA GLY A 63 3.58 -11.35 9.21
C GLY A 63 3.68 -12.14 7.91
N LEU A 64 4.76 -11.89 7.18
CA LEU A 64 5.12 -12.62 5.97
C LEU A 64 5.55 -14.06 6.33
N LEU A 65 5.03 -15.05 5.61
CA LEU A 65 5.40 -16.46 5.79
C LEU A 65 6.72 -16.83 5.08
N ASP A 66 7.08 -16.03 4.08
CA ASP A 66 8.25 -16.22 3.21
C ASP A 66 8.62 -14.86 2.61
N THR A 67 9.87 -14.74 2.15
CA THR A 67 10.34 -13.60 1.35
C THR A 67 10.58 -14.09 -0.07
N LYS A 68 9.67 -13.71 -0.97
CA LYS A 68 9.75 -13.99 -2.40
C LYS A 68 9.88 -12.68 -3.18
N GLY A 69 10.51 -12.75 -4.33
CA GLY A 69 10.67 -11.63 -5.25
C GLY A 69 10.24 -12.02 -6.67
N TYR A 70 9.78 -11.04 -7.43
CA TYR A 70 9.49 -11.20 -8.84
C TYR A 70 10.74 -11.04 -9.69
N GLY A 71 10.84 -11.82 -10.76
CA GLY A 71 11.89 -11.71 -11.77
C GLY A 71 11.29 -11.74 -13.17
N ILE A 72 12.03 -11.18 -14.13
CA ILE A 72 11.66 -11.22 -15.55
C ILE A 72 12.25 -12.51 -16.14
N GLY A 73 11.38 -13.45 -16.51
CA GLY A 73 11.77 -14.71 -17.13
C GLY A 73 12.16 -14.54 -18.59
N MET A 74 13.24 -15.21 -19.02
CA MET A 74 13.73 -15.20 -20.41
C MET A 74 14.16 -16.61 -20.83
N PRO A 75 14.13 -16.94 -22.14
CA PRO A 75 14.64 -18.21 -22.64
C PRO A 75 16.11 -18.43 -22.24
N LEU A 76 16.47 -19.69 -21.99
CA LEU A 76 17.84 -20.06 -21.68
C LEU A 76 18.77 -19.69 -22.85
N GLY A 77 19.85 -18.97 -22.56
CA GLY A 77 20.78 -18.49 -23.60
C GLY A 77 20.34 -17.20 -24.31
N SER A 78 19.29 -16.52 -23.84
CA SER A 78 18.91 -15.21 -24.39
C SER A 78 20.05 -14.19 -24.25
N PRO A 79 20.46 -13.51 -25.33
CA PRO A 79 21.52 -12.49 -25.27
C PRO A 79 21.12 -11.26 -24.45
N PHE A 80 19.81 -11.03 -24.27
CA PHE A 80 19.27 -9.88 -23.53
C PHE A 80 19.25 -10.07 -22.02
N ARG A 81 19.55 -11.28 -21.53
CA ARG A 81 19.44 -11.60 -20.09
C ARG A 81 20.31 -10.68 -19.25
N ASP A 82 21.56 -10.52 -19.66
CA ASP A 82 22.55 -9.79 -18.88
C ASP A 82 22.35 -8.27 -19.03
N GLU A 83 21.98 -7.80 -20.22
CA GLU A 83 21.67 -6.38 -20.48
C GLU A 83 20.44 -5.92 -19.67
N ILE A 84 19.36 -6.69 -19.66
CA ILE A 84 18.15 -6.36 -18.88
C ILE A 84 18.42 -6.48 -17.38
N THR A 85 19.21 -7.46 -16.94
CA THR A 85 19.60 -7.58 -15.52
C THR A 85 20.38 -6.34 -15.09
N LEU A 86 21.34 -5.87 -15.90
CA LEU A 86 22.09 -4.65 -15.63
C LEU A 86 21.19 -3.42 -15.59
N ALA A 87 20.25 -3.29 -16.53
CA ALA A 87 19.28 -2.20 -16.53
C ALA A 87 18.40 -2.20 -15.26
N ILE A 88 17.95 -3.37 -14.79
CA ILE A 88 17.19 -3.49 -13.53
C ILE A 88 18.04 -3.05 -12.34
N LEU A 89 19.32 -3.47 -12.27
CA LEU A 89 20.24 -3.07 -11.21
C LEU A 89 20.44 -1.55 -11.20
N GLN A 90 20.63 -0.92 -12.36
CA GLN A 90 20.71 0.54 -12.48
C GLN A 90 19.42 1.24 -12.04
N LEU A 91 18.25 0.69 -12.36
CA LEU A 91 16.96 1.23 -11.91
C LEU A 91 16.76 1.10 -10.40
N GLN A 92 17.28 0.04 -9.79
CA GLN A 92 17.30 -0.18 -8.34
C GLN A 92 18.24 0.80 -7.63
N GLU A 93 19.47 0.95 -8.13
CA GLU A 93 20.48 1.89 -7.60
C GLU A 93 19.97 3.34 -7.64
N ASN A 94 19.37 3.74 -8.77
CA ASN A 94 18.78 5.07 -8.93
C ASN A 94 17.43 5.25 -8.19
N ASN A 95 16.97 4.25 -7.42
CA ASN A 95 15.71 4.25 -6.67
C ASN A 95 14.45 4.56 -7.52
N ARG A 96 14.50 4.34 -8.84
CA ARG A 96 13.38 4.62 -9.74
C ARG A 96 12.22 3.64 -9.51
N LEU A 97 12.52 2.39 -9.17
CA LEU A 97 11.50 1.40 -8.81
C LEU A 97 10.74 1.78 -7.54
N GLY A 98 11.41 2.36 -6.54
CA GLY A 98 10.77 2.85 -5.32
C GLY A 98 9.83 4.03 -5.59
N VAL A 99 10.22 4.93 -6.50
CA VAL A 99 9.34 6.03 -6.96
C VAL A 99 8.11 5.49 -7.69
N LEU A 100 8.29 4.50 -8.57
CA LEU A 100 7.18 3.90 -9.30
C LEU A 100 6.21 3.19 -8.35
N LYS A 101 6.72 2.40 -7.40
CA LYS A 101 5.91 1.76 -6.35
C LYS A 101 5.11 2.79 -5.55
N ARG A 102 5.75 3.90 -5.16
CA ARG A 102 5.08 5.00 -4.47
C ARG A 102 4.01 5.66 -5.32
N ARG A 103 4.27 5.98 -6.59
CA ARG A 103 3.23 6.54 -7.47
C ARG A 103 2.02 5.63 -7.63
N LEU A 104 2.25 4.33 -7.78
CA LEU A 104 1.18 3.34 -7.85
C LEU A 104 0.46 3.12 -6.51
N GLY A 105 1.16 3.36 -5.39
CA GLY A 105 0.68 3.15 -4.03
C GLY A 105 0.41 4.43 -3.23
N MET A 106 0.16 5.58 -3.85
CA MET A 106 -0.07 6.84 -3.11
C MET A 106 -1.23 7.67 -3.69
N GLU A 107 -2.42 7.38 -3.21
CA GLU A 107 -3.37 8.42 -2.79
C GLU A 107 -3.00 8.88 -1.36
N ASN A 108 -3.18 10.17 -1.07
CA ASN A 108 -3.20 10.84 0.25
C ASN A 108 -2.05 11.79 0.63
N ILE A 109 -1.07 12.10 -0.22
CA ILE A 109 -0.13 13.21 0.05
C ILE A 109 -0.82 14.60 -0.11
N GLY A 110 -2.00 14.66 -0.74
CA GLY A 110 -2.74 15.91 -0.93
C GLY A 110 -3.18 16.61 0.37
N GLY A 111 -3.33 15.88 1.47
CA GLY A 111 -3.85 16.46 2.73
C GLY A 111 -2.93 17.50 3.36
N ILE A 112 -1.60 17.32 3.28
CA ILE A 112 -0.66 18.24 3.93
C ILE A 112 -0.61 19.61 3.25
N PHE A 113 -0.79 19.63 1.93
CA PHE A 113 -0.81 20.88 1.16
C PHE A 113 -2.08 21.70 1.46
N VAL A 114 -3.22 21.02 1.65
CA VAL A 114 -4.50 21.67 2.00
C VAL A 114 -4.42 22.32 3.38
N VAL A 115 -3.88 21.62 4.39
CA VAL A 115 -3.74 22.17 5.75
C VAL A 115 -2.82 23.39 5.77
N LEU A 116 -1.71 23.36 5.02
CA LEU A 116 -0.78 24.48 4.93
C LEU A 116 -1.42 25.70 4.25
N VAL A 117 -2.14 25.50 3.15
CA VAL A 117 -2.83 26.59 2.43
C VAL A 117 -3.94 27.21 3.28
N CYS A 118 -4.78 26.39 3.91
CA CYS A 118 -5.82 26.89 4.81
C CYS A 118 -5.24 27.65 6.01
N GLY A 119 -4.15 27.14 6.60
CA GLY A 119 -3.46 27.82 7.70
C GLY A 119 -2.91 29.19 7.33
N LEU A 120 -2.32 29.32 6.13
CA LEU A 120 -1.81 30.60 5.63
C LEU A 120 -2.94 31.62 5.40
N ILE A 121 -4.06 31.19 4.83
CA ILE A 121 -5.21 32.06 4.58
C ILE A 121 -5.80 32.59 5.90
N VAL A 122 -5.98 31.72 6.89
CA VAL A 122 -6.51 32.11 8.21
C VAL A 122 -5.56 33.08 8.92
N ALA A 123 -4.25 32.84 8.87
CA ALA A 123 -3.26 33.74 9.46
C ALA A 123 -3.31 35.15 8.84
N ILE A 124 -3.42 35.23 7.51
CA ILE A 124 -3.55 36.51 6.80
C ILE A 124 -4.84 37.22 7.22
N PHE A 125 -5.96 36.49 7.32
CA PHE A 125 -7.24 37.08 7.69
C PHE A 125 -7.23 37.64 9.12
N VAL A 126 -6.66 36.90 10.08
CA VAL A 126 -6.51 37.36 11.47
C VAL A 126 -5.63 38.60 11.55
N ALA A 127 -4.49 38.62 10.84
CA ALA A 127 -3.60 39.78 10.81
C ALA A 127 -4.30 41.03 10.24
N VAL A 128 -5.11 40.88 9.19
CA VAL A 128 -5.89 42.00 8.62
C VAL A 128 -6.96 42.46 9.60
N MET A 129 -7.67 41.55 10.26
CA MET A 129 -8.69 41.91 11.26
C MET A 129 -8.08 42.66 12.45
N GLU A 130 -6.95 42.19 13.00
CA GLU A 130 -6.25 42.90 14.07
C GLU A 130 -5.77 44.28 13.63
N PHE A 131 -5.24 44.40 12.40
CA PHE A 131 -4.78 45.67 11.86
C PHE A 131 -5.93 46.69 11.73
N VAL A 132 -7.09 46.26 11.22
CA VAL A 132 -8.28 47.12 11.09
C VAL A 132 -8.84 47.50 12.47
N TRP A 133 -8.92 46.54 13.40
CA TRP A 133 -9.42 46.80 14.75
C TRP A 133 -8.51 47.78 15.52
N SER A 134 -7.19 47.58 15.42
CA SER A 134 -6.18 48.46 16.01
C SER A 134 -6.22 49.89 15.43
N THR A 135 -6.38 50.01 14.10
CA THR A 135 -6.50 51.32 13.43
C THR A 135 -7.78 52.04 13.85
N ARG A 136 -8.92 51.34 13.94
CA ARG A 136 -10.20 51.93 14.39
C ARG A 136 -10.16 52.39 15.84
N ARG A 137 -9.64 51.55 16.74
CA ARG A 137 -9.52 51.89 18.16
C ARG A 137 -8.58 53.08 18.41
N SER A 138 -7.56 53.26 17.59
CA SER A 138 -6.66 54.42 17.67
C SER A 138 -7.36 55.73 17.31
N ALA A 139 -8.38 55.71 16.45
CA ALA A 139 -9.16 56.90 16.08
C ALA A 139 -10.22 57.29 17.13
N GLU A 140 -10.66 56.37 17.98
CA GLU A 140 -11.63 56.64 19.08
C GLU A 140 -10.96 57.21 20.35
N THR A 141 -9.63 57.23 20.44
CA THR A 141 -8.90 57.72 21.62
C THR A 141 -8.44 59.19 21.47
N GLU A 142 -8.89 59.90 20.42
CA GLU A 142 -8.59 61.32 20.17
C GLU A 142 -9.79 62.27 20.41
N GLU A 143 -10.84 61.85 21.13
CA GLU A 143 -11.81 62.76 21.79
C GLU A 143 -11.75 62.69 23.31
#